data_AF-A0A4W3GNA7-F1
#
_entry.id   AF-A0A4W3GNA7-F1
#
_cell.length_a   1.000
_cell.length_b   1.000
_cell.length_c   1.000
_cell.angle_alpha   90.00
_cell.angle_beta   90.00
_cell.angle_gamma   90.00
#
_symmetry.space_group_name_H-M   'P 1'
#
loop_
_entity.id
_entity.type
_entity.pdbx_description
1 polymer ?
#
loop_
_entity_poly.entity_id
_entity_poly.type
_entity_poly.pdbx_seq_one_letter_code
_entity_poly.pdbx_strand_id
1 'polypeptide(L)'
;SLSHSLSLSLYRHGFAKSNSEYGVLTDNPDWSFADGRSAPPLKGQIRRQREAEETAARVLLLSREMERGREKWERQKDLNEQIKEEKRATELQRKGNKGRETSISGNSSQ
;
A
#
# COMPACT_ATOMS: atom_id res chain seq x y z
N SER A 1 -15.59 -24.96 25.06
CA SER A 1 -16.48 -24.01 25.76
C SER A 1 -17.41 -23.35 24.74
N LEU A 2 -18.72 -23.34 25.00
CA LEU A 2 -19.77 -22.82 24.11
C LEU A 2 -19.57 -21.34 23.73
N SER A 3 -18.90 -20.55 24.57
CA SER A 3 -18.61 -19.13 24.29
C SER A 3 -17.64 -18.93 23.12
N HIS A 4 -16.64 -19.80 22.99
CA HIS A 4 -15.65 -19.71 21.92
C HIS A 4 -16.25 -20.08 20.57
N SER A 5 -17.09 -21.12 20.51
CA SER A 5 -17.75 -21.53 19.26
C SER A 5 -18.73 -20.48 18.72
N LEU A 6 -19.45 -19.79 19.61
CA LEU A 6 -20.35 -18.70 19.22
C LEU A 6 -19.59 -17.49 18.69
N SER A 7 -18.52 -17.07 19.37
CA SER A 7 -17.69 -15.94 18.93
C SER A 7 -17.05 -16.16 17.56
N LEU A 8 -16.62 -17.40 17.28
CA LEU A 8 -16.07 -17.76 15.97
C LEU A 8 -17.14 -17.73 14.87
N SER A 9 -18.35 -18.20 15.17
CA SER A 9 -19.47 -18.13 14.22
C SER A 9 -19.82 -16.69 13.87
N LEU A 10 -19.96 -15.83 14.89
CA LEU A 10 -20.23 -14.39 14.69
C LEU A 10 -19.17 -13.75 13.79
N TYR A 11 -17.89 -14.01 14.07
CA TYR A 11 -16.80 -13.51 13.23
C TYR A 11 -16.87 -14.03 11.79
N ARG A 12 -17.18 -15.32 11.58
CA ARG A 12 -17.37 -15.90 10.24
C ARG A 12 -18.54 -15.25 9.48
N HIS A 13 -19.52 -14.73 10.19
CA HIS A 13 -20.66 -14.02 9.62
C HIS A 13 -20.45 -12.50 9.52
N GLY A 14 -19.25 -11.98 9.83
CA GLY A 14 -18.91 -10.56 9.72
C GLY A 14 -19.38 -9.71 10.90
N PHE A 15 -19.78 -10.32 12.01
CA PHE A 15 -20.11 -9.62 13.25
C PHE A 15 -18.90 -9.50 14.17
N ALA A 16 -19.04 -8.59 15.14
CA ALA A 16 -18.09 -8.43 16.22
C ALA A 16 -17.90 -9.74 17.01
N LYS A 17 -16.72 -9.89 17.63
CA LYS A 17 -16.41 -11.08 18.44
C LYS A 17 -17.22 -11.08 19.74
N SER A 18 -17.51 -9.88 20.25
CA SER A 18 -18.43 -9.62 21.36
C SER A 18 -19.60 -8.76 20.88
N ASN A 19 -20.79 -9.02 21.42
CA ASN A 19 -22.00 -8.26 21.11
C ASN A 19 -21.93 -6.77 21.54
N SER A 20 -20.95 -6.40 22.36
CA SER A 20 -20.77 -5.03 22.91
C SER A 20 -19.71 -4.20 22.19
N GLU A 21 -19.02 -4.74 21.19
CA GLU A 21 -17.91 -4.04 20.51
C GLU A 21 -18.43 -3.02 19.49
N TYR A 22 -19.18 -3.50 18.49
CA TYR A 22 -19.79 -2.67 17.46
C TYR A 22 -21.08 -3.34 16.94
N GLY A 23 -21.98 -2.55 16.36
CA GLY A 23 -23.23 -3.02 15.79
C GLY A 23 -24.47 -2.47 16.47
N VAL A 24 -25.63 -2.90 15.97
CA VAL A 24 -26.95 -2.33 16.30
C VAL A 24 -27.22 -2.24 17.79
N LEU A 25 -26.79 -3.23 18.58
CA LEU A 25 -27.01 -3.25 20.03
C LEU A 25 -26.22 -2.16 20.78
N THR A 26 -25.09 -1.72 20.24
CA THR A 26 -24.14 -0.82 20.91
C THR A 26 -24.15 0.59 20.32
N ASP A 27 -24.57 0.73 19.07
CA ASP A 27 -24.55 2.00 18.33
C ASP A 27 -25.90 2.73 18.35
N ASN A 28 -27.01 2.01 18.59
CA ASN A 28 -28.32 2.62 18.72
C ASN A 28 -28.56 3.20 20.12
N PRO A 29 -29.37 4.26 20.24
CA PRO A 29 -29.75 4.80 21.54
C PRO A 29 -30.70 3.84 22.27
N ASP A 30 -30.44 3.63 23.56
CA ASP A 30 -31.25 2.74 24.42
C ASP A 30 -32.67 3.25 24.69
N TRP A 31 -32.95 4.54 24.39
CA TRP A 31 -34.25 5.18 24.60
C TRP A 31 -34.44 6.40 23.69
N SER A 32 -35.66 6.91 23.60
CA SER A 32 -36.00 8.16 22.93
C SER A 32 -37.10 8.91 23.70
N PHE A 33 -37.30 10.20 23.41
CA PHE A 33 -38.40 10.95 24.00
C PHE A 33 -39.74 10.47 23.43
N ALA A 34 -40.83 10.57 24.21
CA ALA A 34 -42.18 10.19 23.76
C ALA A 34 -42.63 10.97 22.51
N ASP A 35 -42.14 12.20 22.35
CA ASP A 35 -42.39 13.06 21.18
C ASP A 35 -41.61 12.62 19.93
N GLY A 36 -40.78 11.58 20.01
CA GLY A 36 -39.97 11.07 18.90
C GLY A 36 -38.62 11.77 18.71
N ARG A 37 -38.27 12.73 19.57
CA ARG A 37 -36.92 13.33 19.57
C ARG A 37 -35.89 12.25 19.95
N SER A 38 -34.75 12.25 19.29
CA SER A 38 -33.65 11.34 19.63
C SER A 38 -33.10 11.65 21.02
N ALA A 39 -32.65 10.60 21.73
CA ALA A 39 -31.92 10.79 22.97
C ALA A 39 -30.59 11.51 22.69
N PRO A 40 -30.12 12.34 23.64
CA PRO A 40 -28.79 12.91 23.54
C PRO A 40 -27.72 11.80 23.46
N PRO A 41 -26.64 11.99 22.68
CA PRO A 41 -25.64 10.95 22.49
C PRO A 41 -24.91 10.62 23.79
N LEU A 42 -24.70 9.33 24.02
CA LEU A 42 -23.98 8.85 25.19
C LEU A 42 -22.48 9.17 25.09
N LYS A 43 -21.82 9.43 26.22
CA LYS A 43 -20.37 9.69 26.28
C LYS A 43 -19.54 8.62 25.56
N GLY A 44 -19.94 7.35 25.73
CA GLY A 44 -19.28 6.21 25.08
C GLY A 44 -19.44 6.19 23.56
N GLN A 45 -20.59 6.64 23.04
CA GLN A 45 -20.85 6.74 21.61
C GLN A 45 -20.03 7.87 20.98
N ILE A 46 -19.95 9.03 21.65
CA ILE A 46 -19.11 10.16 21.22
C ILE A 46 -17.64 9.73 21.15
N ARG A 47 -17.14 9.04 22.18
CA ARG A 47 -15.76 8.54 22.21
C ARG A 47 -15.48 7.58 21.04
N ARG A 48 -16.36 6.60 20.81
CA ARG A 48 -16.23 5.62 19.72
C ARG A 48 -16.24 6.27 18.34
N GLN A 49 -17.12 7.27 18.13
CA GLN A 49 -17.15 8.02 16.87
C GLN A 49 -15.83 8.74 16.62
N ARG A 50 -15.29 9.43 17.63
CA ARG A 50 -13.99 10.10 17.53
C ARG A 50 -12.85 9.12 17.24
N GLU A 51 -12.81 7.98 17.92
CA GLU A 51 -11.80 6.94 17.67
C GLU A 51 -11.89 6.38 16.24
N ALA A 52 -13.11 6.20 15.72
CA ALA A 52 -13.33 5.77 14.35
C ALA A 52 -12.86 6.83 13.34
N GLU A 53 -13.15 8.11 13.59
CA GLU A 53 -12.68 9.23 12.76
C GLU A 53 -11.14 9.34 12.74
N GLU A 54 -10.50 9.25 13.91
CA GLU A 54 -9.04 9.28 14.03
C GLU A 54 -8.39 8.10 13.29
N THR A 55 -9.01 6.92 13.36
CA THR A 55 -8.55 5.73 12.64
C THR A 55 -8.69 5.91 11.12
N ALA A 56 -9.86 6.39 10.65
CA ALA A 56 -10.09 6.64 9.23
C ALA A 56 -9.12 7.69 8.66
N ALA A 57 -8.89 8.78 9.40
CA ALA A 57 -7.93 9.82 9.02
C ALA A 57 -6.51 9.27 8.89
N ARG A 58 -6.08 8.39 9.80
CA ARG A 58 -4.77 7.74 9.75
C ARG A 58 -4.63 6.82 8.54
N VAL A 59 -5.65 6.01 8.24
CA VAL A 59 -5.64 5.12 7.06
C VAL A 59 -5.49 5.93 5.77
N LEU A 60 -6.23 7.03 5.65
CA LEU A 60 -6.13 7.92 4.49
C LEU A 60 -4.76 8.56 4.36
N LEU A 61 -4.17 9.03 5.46
CA LEU A 61 -2.83 9.59 5.47
C LEU A 61 -1.79 8.58 4.96
N LEU A 62 -1.76 7.39 5.57
CA LEU A 62 -0.80 6.34 5.21
C LEU A 62 -0.96 5.89 3.75
N SER A 63 -2.20 5.76 3.27
CA SER A 63 -2.47 5.38 1.88
C SER A 63 -1.91 6.42 0.90
N ARG A 64 -2.07 7.72 1.21
CA ARG A 64 -1.52 8.81 0.39
C ARG A 64 0.00 8.85 0.41
N GLU A 65 0.61 8.59 1.56
CA GLU A 65 2.07 8.54 1.68
C GLU A 65 2.67 7.38 0.87
N MET A 66 2.07 6.20 0.95
CA MET A 66 2.46 5.05 0.14
C MET A 66 2.36 5.35 -1.35
N GLU A 67 1.26 5.94 -1.79
CA GLU A 67 1.05 6.26 -3.20
C GLU A 67 2.09 7.26 -3.72
N ARG A 68 2.35 8.33 -2.97
CA ARG A 68 3.43 9.29 -3.30
C ARG A 68 4.80 8.64 -3.35
N GLY A 69 5.07 7.71 -2.44
CA GLY A 69 6.31 6.93 -2.43
C GLY A 69 6.47 6.09 -3.70
N ARG A 70 5.40 5.39 -4.09
CA ARG A 70 5.33 4.58 -5.30
C ARG A 70 5.57 5.42 -6.56
N GLU A 71 4.83 6.51 -6.73
CA GLU A 71 4.98 7.42 -7.87
C GLU A 71 6.39 8.00 -7.96
N LYS A 72 6.99 8.37 -6.83
CA LYS A 72 8.36 8.89 -6.79
C LYS A 72 9.35 7.82 -7.25
N TRP A 73 9.22 6.59 -6.76
CA TRP A 73 10.09 5.49 -7.15
C TRP A 73 9.96 5.15 -8.64
N GLU A 74 8.74 5.12 -9.16
CA GLU A 74 8.44 4.88 -10.57
C GLU A 74 9.10 5.95 -11.46
N ARG A 75 8.89 7.24 -11.15
CA ARG A 75 9.57 8.34 -11.85
C ARG A 75 11.09 8.24 -11.81
N GLN A 76 11.66 7.83 -10.68
CA GLN A 76 13.12 7.64 -10.57
C GLN A 76 13.61 6.47 -11.41
N LYS A 77 12.83 5.39 -11.49
CA LYS A 77 13.16 4.24 -12.32
C LYS A 77 13.19 4.62 -13.79
N ASP A 78 12.16 5.30 -14.28
CA ASP A 78 12.05 5.73 -15.68
C ASP A 78 13.18 6.70 -16.06
N LEU A 79 13.47 7.68 -15.19
CA LEU A 79 14.57 8.62 -15.40
C LEU A 79 15.93 7.88 -15.46
N ASN A 80 16.15 6.90 -14.58
CA ASN A 80 17.37 6.12 -14.59
C ASN A 80 17.50 5.23 -15.84
N GLU A 81 16.39 4.75 -16.39
CA GLU A 81 16.37 3.99 -17.63
C GLU A 81 16.72 4.89 -18.82
N GLN A 82 16.10 6.07 -18.92
CA GLN A 82 16.42 7.09 -19.94
C GLN A 82 17.90 7.50 -19.88
N ILE A 83 18.42 7.81 -18.68
CA ILE A 83 19.84 8.17 -18.50
C ILE A 83 20.76 7.01 -18.93
N LYS A 84 20.38 5.75 -18.67
CA LYS A 84 21.18 4.60 -19.12
C LYS A 84 21.16 4.47 -20.63
N GLU A 85 20.01 4.66 -21.27
CA GLU A 85 19.87 4.64 -22.73
C GLU A 85 20.68 5.77 -23.39
N GLU A 86 20.57 7.00 -22.89
CA GLU A 86 21.36 8.14 -23.34
C GLU A 86 22.87 7.89 -23.20
N LYS A 87 23.30 7.31 -22.07
CA LYS A 87 24.70 6.92 -21.85
C LYS A 87 25.15 5.86 -22.85
N ARG A 88 24.36 4.81 -23.09
CA ARG A 88 24.65 3.78 -24.10
C ARG A 88 24.71 4.34 -25.52
N ALA A 89 23.84 5.28 -25.86
CA ALA A 89 23.83 5.93 -27.17
C ALA A 89 25.03 6.86 -27.37
N THR A 90 25.48 7.52 -26.30
CA THR A 90 26.64 8.45 -26.32
C THR A 90 27.97 7.71 -26.16
N GLU A 91 27.97 6.46 -25.70
CA GLU A 91 29.17 5.64 -25.52
C GLU A 91 29.86 5.37 -26.87
N LEU A 92 31.08 5.89 -27.01
CA LEU A 92 31.93 5.61 -28.15
C LEU A 92 32.30 4.13 -28.20
N GLN A 93 32.28 3.55 -29.41
CA GLN A 93 32.69 2.17 -29.63
C GLN A 93 34.08 1.91 -29.03
N ARG A 94 34.17 0.86 -28.21
CA ARG A 94 35.41 0.48 -27.53
C ARG A 94 36.50 0.24 -28.57
N LYS A 95 37.56 1.05 -28.57
CA LYS A 95 38.65 0.93 -29.55
C LYS A 95 39.54 -0.26 -29.15
N GLY A 96 39.48 -1.33 -29.95
CA GLY A 96 40.25 -2.55 -29.76
C GLY A 96 40.55 -3.21 -31.10
N ASN A 97 41.84 -3.26 -31.43
CA ASN A 97 42.54 -3.96 -32.51
C ASN A 97 41.73 -4.51 -33.72
N LYS A 98 41.11 -3.64 -34.53
CA LYS A 98 40.55 -4.02 -35.85
C LYS A 98 41.63 -4.14 -36.96
N GLY A 99 42.90 -4.35 -36.61
CA GLY A 99 44.03 -4.11 -37.53
C GLY A 99 45.21 -5.07 -37.47
N ARG A 100 45.08 -6.29 -36.92
CA ARG A 100 46.19 -7.28 -36.95
C ARG A 100 45.73 -8.67 -37.38
N GLU A 101 45.10 -8.76 -38.54
CA GLU A 101 44.91 -10.03 -39.25
C GLU A 101 45.15 -9.81 -40.75
N THR A 102 46.37 -9.45 -41.15
CA THR A 102 46.83 -9.74 -42.51
C THR A 102 48.28 -10.22 -42.48
N SER A 103 48.50 -11.36 -43.14
CA SER A 103 49.77 -11.88 -43.68
C SER A 103 50.87 -12.36 -42.70
N ILE A 104 50.66 -13.54 -42.11
CA ILE A 104 51.74 -14.53 -41.92
C ILE A 104 51.41 -15.73 -42.82
N SER A 105 51.78 -15.65 -44.10
CA SER A 105 52.04 -16.85 -44.92
C SER A 105 52.80 -16.43 -46.18
N GLY A 106 54.08 -16.78 -46.28
CA GLY A 106 54.89 -16.47 -47.46
C GLY A 106 56.38 -16.70 -47.28
N ASN A 107 56.74 -17.93 -46.93
CA ASN A 107 58.03 -18.63 -47.05
C ASN A 107 59.30 -17.84 -47.40
N SER A 108 60.20 -17.83 -46.42
CA SER A 108 61.65 -17.96 -46.62
C SER A 108 61.96 -19.34 -47.22
N SER A 109 62.64 -19.39 -48.36
CA SER A 109 63.57 -20.46 -48.75
C SER A 109 64.46 -19.99 -49.90
N GLN A 110 65.71 -20.43 -49.80
CA GLN A 110 66.86 -20.14 -50.65
C GLN A 110 66.71 -20.63 -52.10
#